data_AF-A0AA88RAY0-F1
#
_entry.id   AF-A0AA88RAY0-F1
#
_cell.length_a   1.000
_cell.length_b   1.000
_cell.length_c   1.000
_cell.angle_alpha   90.00
_cell.angle_beta   90.00
_cell.angle_gamma   90.00
#
_symmetry.space_group_name_H-M   'P 1'
#
loop_
_entity.id
_entity.type
_entity.pdbx_description
1 polymer ?
#
loop_
_entity_poly.entity_id
_entity_poly.type
_entity_poly.pdbx_seq_one_letter_code
_entity_poly.pdbx_strand_id
1 'polypeptide(L)'
;MQQRKSGNSTSRPTGTDGSDFSYRMVVDSRYTKVALGKSRLSLLIFAQAILQLIEAVNIFYATSEKGSLDRLAVSSTVLCFISLIFGELGRKRSRALLLRFYIIVSSIGMLFSIACALGGNLSFKVIQDLGGWETKKFEIFRTTGLLIGFLVQILSISTTVSLIGNMSPPKRAS
;
A
#
# COMPACT_ATOMS: atom_id res chain seq x y z
N MET A 1 35.39 27.42 39.19
CA MET A 1 35.52 27.85 37.79
C MET A 1 34.44 28.90 37.51
N GLN A 2 34.87 30.10 37.15
CA GLN A 2 34.02 31.30 37.02
C GLN A 2 33.03 31.17 35.85
N GLN A 3 31.76 31.51 36.11
CA GLN A 3 30.81 31.88 35.07
C GLN A 3 31.32 33.13 34.35
N ARG A 4 31.51 33.05 33.03
CA ARG A 4 31.59 34.24 32.16
C ARG A 4 30.22 34.50 31.55
N LYS A 5 29.64 35.65 31.88
CA LYS A 5 28.52 36.26 31.15
C LYS A 5 29.05 37.29 30.14
N SER A 6 28.37 37.30 29.00
CA SER A 6 28.25 38.36 27.98
C SER A 6 29.37 38.51 26.95
N GLY A 7 28.99 38.45 25.66
CA GLY A 7 29.83 38.87 24.54
C GLY A 7 29.57 38.21 23.18
N ASN A 8 28.31 38.18 22.70
CA ASN A 8 27.89 38.30 21.28
C ASN A 8 26.49 37.68 21.07
N SER A 9 25.53 38.54 20.78
CA SER A 9 24.17 38.22 20.32
C SER A 9 24.14 37.78 18.86
N THR A 10 25.01 36.82 18.50
CA THR A 10 25.03 36.11 17.22
C THR A 10 25.36 34.63 17.40
N SER A 11 25.31 34.12 18.64
CA SER A 11 25.41 32.69 18.90
C SER A 11 24.22 31.98 18.28
N ARG A 12 24.51 31.25 17.20
CA ARG A 12 23.61 30.34 16.48
C ARG A 12 22.81 29.52 17.51
N PRO A 13 21.48 29.37 17.35
CA PRO A 13 20.66 28.65 18.33
C PRO A 13 21.28 27.28 18.59
N THR A 14 21.71 27.03 19.82
CA THR A 14 22.25 25.74 20.26
C THR A 14 21.24 24.66 19.93
N GLY A 15 21.62 23.69 19.10
CA GLY A 15 20.73 22.64 18.58
C GLY A 15 20.40 22.74 17.08
N THR A 16 20.86 23.75 16.35
CA THR A 16 20.66 23.86 14.88
C THR A 16 21.81 23.33 14.03
N ASP A 17 22.98 23.08 14.62
CA ASP A 17 24.15 22.49 13.96
C ASP A 17 24.16 20.95 14.03
N GLY A 18 23.13 20.36 14.64
CA GLY A 18 23.04 18.92 14.85
C GLY A 18 24.05 18.38 15.85
N SER A 19 24.67 19.19 16.72
CA SER A 19 25.51 18.70 17.82
C SER A 19 24.70 18.13 19.00
N ASP A 20 23.42 18.51 19.09
CA ASP A 20 22.54 18.05 20.16
C ASP A 20 22.16 16.57 19.98
N PHE A 21 22.64 15.76 20.92
CA PHE A 21 22.35 14.32 21.01
C PHE A 21 20.84 14.05 21.10
N SER A 22 20.10 14.88 21.84
CA SER A 22 18.65 14.74 21.99
C SER A 22 17.92 14.98 20.68
N TYR A 23 18.36 15.98 19.91
CA TYR A 23 17.83 16.25 18.58
C TYR A 23 18.14 15.10 17.61
N ARG A 24 19.39 14.59 17.59
CA ARG A 24 19.77 13.44 16.75
C ARG A 24 18.94 12.20 17.04
N MET A 25 18.72 11.84 18.31
CA MET A 25 17.93 10.66 18.67
C MET A 25 16.48 10.70 18.15
N VAL A 26 15.82 11.87 18.23
CA VAL A 26 14.43 12.03 17.79
C VAL A 26 14.33 12.06 16.25
N VAL A 27 15.34 12.60 15.59
CA VAL A 27 15.39 12.74 14.13
C VAL A 27 15.79 11.41 13.46
N ASP A 28 16.82 10.73 13.97
CA ASP A 28 17.31 9.45 13.44
C ASP A 28 16.29 8.32 13.60
N SER A 29 15.58 8.28 14.74
CA SER A 29 14.51 7.29 14.94
C SER A 29 13.35 7.47 13.94
N ARG A 30 13.04 8.71 13.55
CA ARG A 30 12.04 9.00 12.50
C ARG A 30 12.52 8.61 11.12
N TYR A 31 13.73 8.99 10.74
CA TYR A 31 14.29 8.58 9.45
C TYR A 31 14.36 7.06 9.31
N THR A 32 14.70 6.36 10.40
CA THR A 32 14.70 4.90 10.45
C THR A 32 13.29 4.33 10.22
N LYS A 33 12.27 4.86 10.92
CA LYS A 33 10.86 4.45 10.73
C LYS A 33 10.37 4.69 9.30
N VAL A 34 10.72 5.82 8.70
CA VAL A 34 10.35 6.14 7.30
C VAL A 34 11.06 5.19 6.33
N ALA A 35 12.35 4.91 6.53
CA ALA A 35 13.10 3.98 5.68
C ALA A 35 12.53 2.55 5.76
N LEU A 36 12.26 2.06 6.97
CA LEU A 36 11.63 0.76 7.19
C LEU A 36 10.22 0.70 6.59
N GLY A 37 9.41 1.75 6.79
CA GLY A 37 8.07 1.84 6.20
C GLY A 37 8.11 1.84 4.67
N LYS A 38 9.06 2.55 4.05
CA LYS A 38 9.26 2.51 2.60
C LYS A 38 9.70 1.14 2.10
N SER A 39 10.57 0.44 2.81
CA SER A 39 11.01 -0.90 2.43
C SER A 39 9.85 -1.90 2.47
N ARG A 40 9.09 -1.90 3.59
CA ARG A 40 7.88 -2.73 3.74
C ARG A 40 6.84 -2.42 2.66
N LEU A 41 6.57 -1.14 2.41
CA LEU A 41 5.63 -0.73 1.37
C LEU A 41 6.11 -1.14 -0.03
N SER A 42 7.41 -1.12 -0.29
CA SER A 42 7.98 -1.60 -1.57
C SER A 42 7.68 -3.07 -1.80
N LEU A 43 7.84 -3.89 -0.76
CA LEU A 43 7.55 -5.33 -0.82
C LEU A 43 6.06 -5.57 -1.05
N LEU A 44 5.19 -4.83 -0.37
CA LEU A 44 3.74 -4.94 -0.54
C LEU A 44 3.29 -4.53 -1.95
N ILE A 45 3.80 -3.41 -2.47
CA ILE A 45 3.52 -2.98 -3.86
C ILE A 45 3.99 -4.03 -4.86
N PHE A 46 5.16 -4.64 -4.63
CA PHE A 46 5.67 -5.72 -5.47
C PHE A 46 4.75 -6.96 -5.44
N ALA A 47 4.31 -7.37 -4.24
CA ALA A 47 3.36 -8.46 -4.09
C ALA A 47 2.03 -8.18 -4.80
N GLN A 48 1.50 -6.95 -4.67
CA GLN A 48 0.31 -6.52 -5.39
C GLN A 48 0.49 -6.55 -6.91
N ALA A 49 1.66 -6.14 -7.41
CA ALA A 49 1.96 -6.19 -8.84
C ALA A 49 1.95 -7.63 -9.38
N ILE A 50 2.48 -8.60 -8.62
CA ILE A 50 2.43 -10.02 -8.99
C ILE A 50 0.97 -10.50 -9.04
N LEU A 51 0.18 -10.21 -8.02
CA LEU A 51 -1.24 -10.59 -7.98
C LEU A 51 -2.02 -9.96 -9.14
N GLN A 52 -1.74 -8.69 -9.45
CA GLN A 52 -2.34 -7.96 -10.57
C GLN A 52 -1.99 -8.61 -11.92
N LEU A 53 -0.75 -9.08 -12.08
CA LEU A 53 -0.31 -9.76 -13.29
C LEU A 53 -1.04 -11.10 -13.46
N ILE A 54 -1.20 -11.86 -12.37
CA ILE A 54 -1.96 -13.11 -12.37
C ILE A 54 -3.43 -12.86 -12.75
N GLU A 55 -4.06 -11.83 -12.17
CA GLU A 55 -5.44 -11.44 -12.51
C GLU A 55 -5.57 -11.03 -13.99
N ALA A 56 -4.63 -10.24 -14.50
CA ALA A 56 -4.63 -9.81 -15.90
C ALA A 56 -4.48 -11.00 -16.88
N VAL A 57 -3.60 -11.95 -16.59
CA VAL A 57 -3.44 -13.18 -17.38
C VAL A 57 -4.73 -14.01 -17.37
N ASN A 58 -5.38 -14.13 -16.20
CA ASN A 58 -6.65 -14.85 -16.10
C ASN A 58 -7.77 -14.19 -16.92
N ILE A 59 -7.86 -12.86 -16.88
CA ILE A 59 -8.85 -12.10 -17.69
C ILE A 59 -8.55 -12.26 -19.19
N PHE A 60 -7.28 -12.20 -19.58
CA PHE A 60 -6.88 -12.42 -20.98
C PHE A 60 -7.25 -13.82 -21.47
N TYR A 61 -6.95 -14.85 -20.68
CA TYR A 61 -7.32 -16.23 -21.00
C TYR A 61 -8.84 -16.39 -21.13
N ALA A 62 -9.61 -15.87 -20.17
CA ALA A 62 -11.06 -15.93 -20.19
C ALA A 62 -11.68 -15.19 -21.39
N THR A 63 -11.08 -14.07 -21.81
CA THR A 63 -11.50 -13.31 -23.00
C THR A 63 -11.23 -14.09 -24.28
N SER A 64 -10.10 -14.79 -24.36
CA SER A 64 -9.75 -15.64 -25.51
C SER A 64 -10.69 -16.83 -25.66
N GLU A 65 -11.15 -17.42 -24.57
CA GLU A 65 -12.04 -18.59 -24.59
C GLU A 65 -13.49 -18.22 -24.85
N LYS A 66 -14.01 -17.20 -24.15
CA LYS A 66 -15.44 -16.84 -24.18
C LYS A 66 -15.79 -15.75 -25.20
N GLY A 67 -14.79 -15.10 -25.79
CA GLY A 67 -14.95 -13.99 -26.75
C GLY A 67 -15.66 -12.75 -26.19
N SER A 68 -16.01 -12.72 -24.91
CA SER A 68 -16.71 -11.63 -24.23
C SER A 68 -15.83 -11.03 -23.14
N LEU A 69 -15.73 -9.70 -23.15
CA LEU A 69 -14.90 -8.94 -22.22
C LEU A 69 -15.73 -8.47 -21.04
N ASP A 70 -15.40 -8.95 -19.84
CA ASP A 70 -16.00 -8.45 -18.60
C ASP A 70 -15.45 -7.04 -18.31
N ARG A 71 -16.25 -6.03 -18.68
CA ARG A 71 -15.90 -4.62 -18.55
C ARG A 71 -15.61 -4.24 -17.10
N LEU A 72 -16.26 -4.88 -16.13
CA LEU A 72 -16.05 -4.58 -14.72
C LEU A 72 -14.70 -5.13 -14.24
N ALA A 73 -14.37 -6.38 -14.57
CA ALA A 73 -13.06 -6.97 -14.24
C ALA A 73 -11.89 -6.24 -14.92
N VAL A 74 -12.08 -5.80 -16.17
CA VAL A 74 -11.05 -5.01 -16.87
C VAL A 74 -10.90 -3.63 -16.25
N SER A 75 -11.99 -2.95 -15.90
CA SER A 75 -11.91 -1.63 -15.27
C SER A 75 -11.30 -1.68 -13.86
N SER A 76 -11.61 -2.71 -13.06
CA SER A 76 -10.95 -2.91 -11.76
C SER A 76 -9.45 -3.16 -11.91
N THR A 77 -9.06 -3.98 -12.88
CA THR A 77 -7.65 -4.27 -13.20
C THR A 77 -6.89 -2.99 -13.58
N VAL A 78 -7.49 -2.15 -14.41
CA VAL A 78 -6.90 -0.86 -14.82
C VAL A 78 -6.76 0.09 -13.62
N LEU A 79 -7.78 0.20 -12.76
CA LEU A 79 -7.72 1.01 -11.55
C LEU A 79 -6.61 0.54 -10.61
N CYS A 80 -6.50 -0.76 -10.37
CA CYS A 80 -5.45 -1.33 -9.56
C CYS A 80 -4.06 -1.06 -10.16
N PHE A 81 -3.87 -1.23 -11.47
CA PHE A 81 -2.61 -0.90 -12.13
C PHE A 81 -2.22 0.58 -11.97
N ILE A 82 -3.16 1.51 -12.22
CA ILE A 82 -2.93 2.95 -12.04
C ILE A 82 -2.56 3.25 -10.57
N SER A 83 -3.21 2.60 -9.61
CA SER A 83 -2.90 2.77 -8.20
C SER A 83 -1.46 2.38 -7.87
N LEU A 84 -0.93 1.29 -8.45
CA LEU A 84 0.45 0.83 -8.22
C LEU A 84 1.47 1.86 -8.70
N ILE A 85 1.21 2.53 -9.83
CA ILE A 85 2.07 3.63 -10.33
C ILE A 85 2.12 4.76 -9.29
N PHE A 86 0.97 5.17 -8.76
CA PHE A 86 0.91 6.20 -7.73
C PHE A 86 1.57 5.76 -6.42
N GLY A 87 1.43 4.50 -6.03
CA GLY A 87 2.05 3.93 -4.83
C GLY A 87 3.57 3.96 -4.91
N GLU A 88 4.12 3.49 -6.04
CA GLU A 88 5.57 3.45 -6.24
C GLU A 88 6.16 4.87 -6.38
N LEU A 89 5.48 5.75 -7.09
CA LEU A 89 5.90 7.15 -7.23
C LEU A 89 5.84 7.89 -5.89
N GLY A 90 4.77 7.67 -5.11
CA GLY A 90 4.58 8.25 -3.78
C GLY A 90 5.63 7.78 -2.79
N ARG A 91 5.96 6.49 -2.80
CA ARG A 91 7.02 5.88 -1.98
C ARG A 91 8.40 6.44 -2.31
N LYS A 92 8.77 6.48 -3.59
CA LYS A 92 10.07 7.01 -4.06
C LYS A 92 10.22 8.48 -3.75
N ARG A 93 9.21 9.30 -4.06
CA ARG A 93 9.25 10.76 -3.89
C ARG A 93 8.88 11.25 -2.49
N SER A 94 8.59 10.35 -1.53
CA SER A 94 8.08 10.71 -0.18
C SER A 94 6.86 11.65 -0.21
N ARG A 95 5.98 11.51 -1.21
CA ARG A 95 4.82 12.40 -1.37
C ARG A 95 3.58 11.79 -0.74
N ALA A 96 3.18 12.29 0.42
CA ALA A 96 2.00 11.83 1.15
C ALA A 96 0.71 11.88 0.31
N LEU A 97 0.56 12.89 -0.55
CA LEU A 97 -0.61 13.00 -1.43
C LEU A 97 -0.73 11.83 -2.41
N LEU A 98 0.38 11.44 -3.05
CA LEU A 98 0.39 10.30 -3.98
C LEU A 98 0.10 8.98 -3.26
N LEU A 99 0.63 8.83 -2.04
CA LEU A 99 0.34 7.67 -1.19
C LEU A 99 -1.14 7.62 -0.76
N ARG A 100 -1.80 8.76 -0.55
CA ARG A 100 -3.26 8.83 -0.31
C ARG A 100 -4.05 8.42 -1.55
N PHE A 101 -3.67 8.90 -2.73
CA PHE A 101 -4.30 8.47 -3.98
C PHE A 101 -4.14 6.97 -4.21
N TYR A 102 -2.96 6.42 -3.94
CA TYR A 102 -2.70 4.99 -4.00
C TYR A 102 -3.70 4.19 -3.15
N ILE A 103 -3.86 4.50 -1.86
CA ILE A 103 -4.78 3.75 -0.99
C ILE A 103 -6.25 3.90 -1.39
N ILE A 104 -6.66 5.07 -1.90
CA ILE A 104 -8.05 5.31 -2.32
C ILE A 104 -8.35 4.52 -3.60
N VAL A 105 -7.53 4.70 -4.64
CA VAL A 105 -7.76 4.08 -5.95
C VAL A 105 -7.61 2.55 -5.87
N SER A 106 -6.62 2.04 -5.12
CA SER A 106 -6.47 0.59 -4.91
C SER A 106 -7.64 -0.01 -4.15
N SER A 107 -8.20 0.70 -3.16
CA SER A 107 -9.37 0.21 -2.42
C SER A 107 -10.62 0.19 -3.29
N ILE A 108 -10.83 1.20 -4.13
CA ILE A 108 -11.94 1.21 -5.10
C ILE A 108 -11.79 0.06 -6.10
N GLY A 109 -10.59 -0.16 -6.65
CA GLY A 109 -10.30 -1.28 -7.55
C GLY A 109 -10.58 -2.63 -6.89
N MET A 110 -10.12 -2.82 -5.64
CA MET A 110 -10.37 -4.04 -4.88
C MET A 110 -11.86 -4.29 -4.63
N LEU A 111 -12.62 -3.25 -4.29
CA LEU A 111 -14.08 -3.36 -4.12
C LEU A 111 -14.77 -3.77 -5.42
N PHE A 112 -14.34 -3.22 -6.57
CA PHE A 112 -14.87 -3.66 -7.87
C PHE A 112 -14.50 -5.11 -8.18
N SER A 113 -13.26 -5.55 -7.93
CA SER A 113 -12.89 -6.97 -8.14
C SER A 113 -13.69 -7.92 -7.24
N ILE A 114 -13.95 -7.54 -5.99
CA ILE A 114 -14.84 -8.29 -5.09
C ILE A 114 -16.27 -8.33 -5.65
N ALA A 115 -16.82 -7.18 -6.07
CA ALA A 115 -18.16 -7.11 -6.65
C ALA A 115 -18.30 -7.98 -7.91
N CYS A 116 -17.27 -8.00 -8.77
CA CYS A 116 -17.22 -8.91 -9.93
C CYS A 116 -17.25 -10.38 -9.51
N ALA A 117 -16.53 -10.74 -8.46
CA ALA A 117 -16.49 -12.11 -7.95
C ALA A 117 -17.81 -12.56 -7.31
N LEU A 118 -18.52 -11.65 -6.63
CA LEU A 118 -19.84 -11.94 -6.06
C LEU A 118 -20.93 -12.03 -7.13
N GLY A 119 -20.93 -11.11 -8.11
CA GLY A 119 -21.91 -11.11 -9.21
C GLY A 119 -21.83 -12.36 -10.10
N GLY A 120 -20.69 -13.04 -10.11
CA GLY A 120 -20.45 -14.27 -10.88
C GLY A 120 -20.90 -15.59 -10.23
N ASN A 121 -21.74 -15.59 -9.18
CA ASN A 121 -22.20 -16.79 -8.44
C ASN A 121 -21.10 -17.62 -7.73
N LEU A 122 -19.84 -17.16 -7.70
CA LEU A 122 -18.68 -17.96 -7.32
C LEU A 122 -18.44 -18.10 -5.81
N SER A 123 -18.88 -17.15 -4.99
CA SER A 123 -18.37 -17.03 -3.61
C SER A 123 -19.09 -17.90 -2.58
N PHE A 124 -20.40 -18.16 -2.73
CA PHE A 124 -21.17 -18.89 -1.70
C PHE A 124 -21.19 -20.41 -1.94
N LYS A 125 -21.05 -20.83 -3.20
CA LYS A 125 -21.18 -22.25 -3.61
C LYS A 125 -19.93 -23.09 -3.35
N VAL A 126 -18.78 -22.47 -3.13
CA VAL A 126 -17.51 -23.15 -2.79
C VAL A 126 -17.39 -23.37 -1.27
N ILE A 127 -17.93 -22.47 -0.44
CA ILE A 127 -17.93 -22.62 1.02
C ILE A 127 -18.90 -23.73 1.45
N GLN A 128 -19.98 -23.94 0.70
CA GLN A 128 -21.04 -24.90 1.05
C GLN A 128 -20.76 -26.34 0.58
N ASP A 129 -19.96 -26.52 -0.49
CA ASP A 129 -19.59 -27.83 -1.04
C ASP A 129 -18.12 -28.17 -0.70
N LEU A 130 -17.90 -28.72 0.49
CA LEU A 130 -16.56 -29.15 0.93
C LEU A 130 -16.09 -30.47 0.25
N GLY A 131 -16.99 -31.18 -0.45
CA GLY A 131 -16.75 -32.52 -0.98
C GLY A 131 -16.21 -32.63 -2.42
N GLY A 132 -15.99 -31.52 -3.14
CA GLY A 132 -15.69 -31.49 -4.58
C GLY A 132 -14.38 -30.80 -4.97
N TRP A 133 -13.29 -31.00 -4.22
CA TRP A 133 -12.01 -30.30 -4.43
C TRP A 133 -11.36 -30.55 -5.80
N GLU A 134 -11.60 -31.71 -6.42
CA GLU A 134 -10.97 -32.00 -7.72
C GLU A 134 -11.63 -31.29 -8.90
N THR A 135 -12.93 -31.01 -8.84
CA THR A 135 -13.69 -30.40 -9.94
C THR A 135 -13.75 -28.87 -9.85
N LYS A 136 -13.48 -28.28 -8.68
CA LYS A 136 -13.54 -26.81 -8.44
C LYS A 136 -12.17 -26.13 -8.25
N LYS A 137 -11.05 -26.75 -8.67
CA LYS A 137 -9.68 -26.24 -8.45
C LYS A 137 -9.49 -24.78 -8.87
N PHE A 138 -10.06 -24.38 -10.00
CA PHE A 138 -9.96 -23.01 -10.52
C PHE A 138 -10.74 -22.00 -9.67
N GLU A 139 -11.92 -22.36 -9.17
CA GLU A 139 -12.73 -21.49 -8.31
C GLU A 139 -12.07 -21.29 -6.94
N ILE A 140 -11.48 -22.36 -6.38
CA ILE A 140 -10.72 -22.31 -5.13
C ILE A 140 -9.51 -21.40 -5.32
N PHE A 141 -8.71 -21.60 -6.38
CA PHE A 141 -7.55 -20.77 -6.67
C PHE A 141 -7.91 -19.28 -6.80
N ARG A 142 -9.01 -18.98 -7.52
CA ARG A 142 -9.50 -17.61 -7.67
C ARG A 142 -9.93 -17.00 -6.33
N THR A 143 -10.67 -17.75 -5.52
CA THR A 143 -11.15 -17.29 -4.20
C THR A 143 -9.99 -17.08 -3.23
N THR A 144 -9.03 -18.00 -3.19
CA THR A 144 -7.81 -17.87 -2.39
C THR A 144 -6.97 -16.67 -2.83
N GLY A 145 -6.81 -16.46 -4.15
CA GLY A 145 -6.11 -15.30 -4.69
C GLY A 145 -6.75 -13.97 -4.27
N LEU A 146 -8.08 -13.88 -4.30
CA LEU A 146 -8.83 -12.70 -3.84
C LEU A 146 -8.64 -12.46 -2.33
N LEU A 147 -8.67 -13.51 -1.51
CA LEU A 147 -8.42 -13.39 -0.06
C LEU A 147 -7.00 -12.93 0.24
N ILE A 148 -6.00 -13.48 -0.46
CA ILE A 148 -4.60 -13.04 -0.34
C ILE A 148 -4.47 -11.57 -0.77
N GLY A 149 -5.08 -11.18 -1.89
CA GLY A 149 -5.10 -9.80 -2.36
C GLY A 149 -5.72 -8.84 -1.35
N PHE A 150 -6.82 -9.23 -0.72
CA PHE A 150 -7.46 -8.47 0.35
C PHE A 150 -6.55 -8.27 1.57
N LEU A 151 -5.88 -9.34 2.01
CA LEU A 151 -4.94 -9.27 3.12
C LEU A 151 -3.76 -8.33 2.82
N VAL A 152 -3.18 -8.44 1.63
CA VAL A 152 -2.10 -7.55 1.17
C VAL A 152 -2.59 -6.10 1.11
N GLN A 153 -3.83 -5.85 0.69
CA GLN A 153 -4.42 -4.52 0.68
C GLN A 153 -4.54 -3.92 2.09
N ILE A 154 -5.00 -4.67 3.09
CA ILE A 154 -5.08 -4.21 4.48
C ILE A 154 -3.69 -3.82 5.01
N LEU A 155 -2.69 -4.70 4.79
CA LEU A 155 -1.31 -4.44 5.21
C LEU A 155 -0.73 -3.21 4.51
N SER A 156 -1.07 -3.01 3.23
CA SER A 156 -0.64 -1.86 2.44
C SER A 156 -1.23 -0.56 2.95
N ILE A 157 -2.52 -0.54 3.30
CA ILE A 157 -3.19 0.61 3.92
C ILE A 157 -2.53 0.95 5.27
N SER A 158 -2.39 -0.03 6.15
CA SER A 158 -1.78 0.16 7.48
C SER A 158 -0.35 0.71 7.38
N THR A 159 0.47 0.10 6.51
CA THR A 159 1.86 0.55 6.29
C THR A 159 1.90 1.95 5.71
N THR A 160 1.01 2.28 4.77
CA THR A 160 0.97 3.60 4.13
C THR A 160 0.52 4.69 5.10
N VAL A 161 -0.48 4.43 5.93
CA VAL A 161 -0.95 5.37 6.97
C VAL A 161 0.17 5.64 7.98
N SER A 162 0.83 4.58 8.47
CA SER A 162 1.98 4.71 9.36
C SER A 162 3.12 5.52 8.70
N LEU A 163 3.40 5.25 7.43
CA LEU A 163 4.44 5.95 6.67
C LEU A 163 4.14 7.44 6.52
N ILE A 164 2.91 7.81 6.13
CA ILE A 164 2.48 9.21 5.99
C ILE A 164 2.58 9.96 7.32
N GLY A 165 2.18 9.31 8.42
CA GLY A 165 2.27 9.89 9.77
C GLY A 165 3.72 10.19 10.16
N ASN A 166 4.65 9.28 9.84
CA ASN A 166 6.08 9.47 10.12
C ASN A 166 6.78 10.44 9.16
N MET A 167 6.20 10.70 7.97
CA MET A 167 6.70 11.69 7.00
C MET A 167 6.29 13.14 7.34
N SER A 168 5.23 13.34 8.13
CA SER A 168 4.70 14.68 8.42
C SER A 168 5.36 15.28 9.67
N PRO A 169 5.67 16.59 9.70
CA PRO A 169 6.14 17.24 10.91
C PRO A 169 5.07 17.12 12.01
N PRO A 170 5.46 16.94 13.29
CA PRO A 170 4.50 16.89 14.38
C PRO A 170 3.76 18.22 14.44
N LYS A 171 2.42 18.19 14.53
CA LYS A 171 1.64 19.39 14.81
C LYS A 171 2.20 20.00 16.10
N ARG A 172 2.63 21.27 16.02
CA ARG A 172 3.01 22.01 17.22
C ARG A 172 1.78 22.03 18.13
N ALA A 173 1.93 21.61 19.37
CA ALA A 173 0.92 21.88 20.39
C ALA A 173 0.76 23.40 20.44
N SER A 174 -0.47 23.85 20.17
CA SER A 174 -0.85 25.25 20.36
C SER A 174 -1.18 25.50 21.82
#